data_AF-A0A176VVT8-F1
#
_entry.id   AF-A0A176VVT8-F1
#
_cell.length_a   1.000
_cell.length_b   1.000
_cell.length_c   1.000
_cell.angle_alpha   90.00
_cell.angle_beta   90.00
_cell.angle_gamma   90.00
#
_symmetry.space_group_name_H-M   'P 1'
#
loop_
_entity.id
_entity.type
_entity.pdbx_description
1 polymer ?
#
loop_
_entity_poly.entity_id
_entity_poly.type
_entity_poly.pdbx_seq_one_letter_code
_entity_poly.pdbx_strand_id
1 'polypeptide(L)'
;MAMNPNELFYAGYNPSPWYNGHNDYWIMRALNAEKQAEKKKQEDAKKGIIELSMPLCCEGCIMKVHKKLKPMDGVASVECDQLKQKVIVKGDANPEAVLKKARKINKRADFWKEKK
;
A
#
# COMPACT_ATOMS: atom_id res chain seq x y z
N MET A 1 -23.40 -23.00 16.02
CA MET A 1 -23.48 -21.72 15.29
C MET A 1 -22.31 -20.86 15.75
N ALA A 2 -21.35 -20.59 14.88
CA ALA A 2 -20.19 -19.75 15.22
C ALA A 2 -20.66 -18.29 15.28
N MET A 3 -20.66 -17.72 16.48
CA MET A 3 -21.03 -16.32 16.69
C MET A 3 -19.94 -15.40 16.13
N ASN A 4 -20.39 -14.35 15.45
CA ASN A 4 -19.56 -13.32 14.85
C ASN A 4 -18.84 -12.52 15.97
N PRO A 5 -17.51 -12.32 15.90
CA PRO A 5 -16.76 -11.60 16.92
C PRO A 5 -17.06 -10.09 17.01
N ASN A 6 -17.97 -9.55 16.18
CA ASN A 6 -18.38 -8.14 16.22
C ASN A 6 -19.54 -7.83 17.20
N GLU A 7 -20.12 -8.83 17.87
CA GLU A 7 -21.24 -8.61 18.80
C GLU A 7 -20.83 -8.43 20.29
N LEU A 8 -19.56 -8.61 20.65
CA LEU A 8 -19.11 -8.45 22.04
C LEU A 8 -18.62 -7.03 22.39
N PHE A 9 -18.70 -6.08 21.45
CA PHE A 9 -18.37 -4.67 21.72
C PHE A 9 -19.60 -3.77 21.92
N TYR A 10 -20.83 -4.31 21.78
CA TYR A 10 -22.08 -3.56 21.97
C TYR A 10 -22.92 -4.05 23.15
N ALA A 11 -22.31 -4.67 24.15
CA ALA A 11 -22.97 -4.96 25.42
C ALA A 11 -22.62 -3.89 26.46
N GLY A 12 -23.32 -2.75 26.43
CA GLY A 12 -23.49 -1.91 27.62
C GLY A 12 -22.86 -0.51 27.64
N TYR A 13 -23.14 0.34 26.65
CA TYR A 13 -23.06 1.79 26.84
C TYR A 13 -24.45 2.42 26.69
N ASN A 14 -25.14 2.60 27.80
CA ASN A 14 -26.34 3.43 27.91
C ASN A 14 -25.90 4.80 28.44
N PRO A 15 -25.67 5.80 27.58
CA PRO A 15 -25.12 7.08 28.01
C PRO A 15 -26.14 7.81 28.91
N SER A 16 -25.68 8.16 30.11
CA SER A 16 -26.43 8.89 31.13
C SER A 16 -26.98 10.24 30.59
N PRO A 17 -28.21 10.64 30.96
CA PRO A 17 -28.87 11.87 30.47
C PRO A 17 -28.23 13.19 30.92
N TRP A 18 -27.07 13.17 31.58
CA TRP A 18 -26.38 14.36 32.08
C TRP A 18 -25.19 14.79 31.21
N TYR A 19 -25.24 14.50 29.90
CA TYR A 19 -24.19 14.84 28.95
C TYR A 19 -24.29 16.31 28.53
N ASN A 20 -23.74 17.20 29.35
CA ASN A 20 -23.38 18.55 28.92
C ASN A 20 -21.97 18.53 28.33
N GLY A 21 -21.91 18.35 27.01
CA GLY A 21 -20.86 18.83 26.11
C GLY A 21 -19.40 18.57 26.51
N HIS A 22 -18.86 17.40 26.18
CA HIS A 22 -17.40 17.22 26.14
C HIS A 22 -16.97 16.24 25.03
N ASN A 23 -16.95 16.77 23.81
CA ASN A 23 -16.06 16.41 22.70
C ASN A 23 -15.44 14.98 22.71
N ASP A 24 -16.18 13.99 22.21
CA ASP A 24 -15.75 12.61 21.92
C ASP A 24 -14.71 12.53 20.78
N TYR A 25 -13.58 13.21 20.96
CA TYR A 25 -12.49 13.28 19.99
C TYR A 25 -11.91 11.90 19.68
N TRP A 26 -12.00 10.92 20.58
CA TRP A 26 -11.53 9.54 20.32
C TRP A 26 -12.45 8.80 19.34
N ILE A 27 -13.79 8.97 19.41
CA ILE A 27 -14.73 8.29 18.50
C ILE A 27 -14.63 8.94 17.13
N MET A 28 -14.62 10.28 17.08
CA MET A 28 -14.43 11.01 15.83
C MET A 28 -13.08 10.69 15.17
N ARG A 29 -12.00 10.51 15.93
CA ARG A 29 -10.68 10.18 15.38
C ARG A 29 -10.58 8.73 14.91
N ALA A 30 -11.24 7.78 15.59
CA ALA A 30 -11.37 6.41 15.11
C ALA A 30 -12.18 6.35 13.80
N LEU A 31 -13.38 6.94 13.77
CA LEU A 31 -14.23 7.01 12.58
C LEU A 31 -13.55 7.77 11.41
N ASN A 32 -12.77 8.81 11.71
CA ASN A 32 -12.00 9.56 10.72
C ASN A 32 -10.77 8.77 10.22
N ALA A 33 -10.11 7.97 11.07
CA ALA A 33 -9.02 7.08 10.68
C ALA A 33 -9.51 5.94 9.76
N GLU A 34 -10.68 5.36 10.07
CA GLU A 34 -11.34 4.35 9.23
C GLU A 34 -11.71 4.93 7.86
N LYS A 35 -12.32 6.13 7.82
CA LYS A 35 -12.61 6.86 6.57
C LYS A 35 -11.36 7.17 5.74
N GLN A 36 -10.23 7.46 6.39
CA GLN A 36 -8.96 7.74 5.71
C GLN A 36 -8.33 6.49 5.10
N ALA A 37 -8.45 5.33 5.77
CA ALA A 37 -8.00 4.05 5.23
C ALA A 37 -8.79 3.68 3.96
N GLU A 38 -10.10 3.94 3.96
CA GLU A 38 -10.97 3.64 2.82
C GLU A 38 -10.73 4.58 1.63
N LYS A 39 -10.51 5.88 1.87
CA LYS A 39 -10.13 6.84 0.81
C LYS A 39 -8.77 6.53 0.19
N LYS A 40 -7.79 6.14 0.99
CA LYS A 40 -6.47 5.74 0.49
C LYS A 40 -6.59 4.57 -0.49
N LYS A 41 -7.39 3.56 -0.13
CA LYS A 41 -7.67 2.38 -0.96
C LYS A 41 -8.32 2.71 -2.32
N GLN A 42 -9.18 3.73 -2.37
CA GLN A 42 -9.80 4.18 -3.62
C GLN A 42 -8.88 5.03 -4.49
N GLU A 43 -7.95 5.77 -3.90
CA GLU A 43 -6.97 6.59 -4.63
C GLU A 43 -5.81 5.75 -5.18
N ASP A 44 -5.46 4.67 -4.50
CA ASP A 44 -4.51 3.67 -4.97
C ASP A 44 -5.02 2.90 -6.21
N ALA A 45 -6.33 2.84 -6.42
CA ALA A 45 -6.97 2.16 -7.54
C ALA A 45 -6.93 2.94 -8.87
N LYS A 46 -6.67 4.25 -8.82
CA LYS A 46 -6.65 5.12 -10.02
C LYS A 46 -5.25 5.33 -10.61
N LYS A 47 -4.21 4.77 -9.98
CA LYS A 47 -2.82 4.96 -10.38
C LYS A 47 -2.38 3.86 -11.34
N GLY A 48 -1.59 4.22 -12.35
CA GLY A 48 -1.00 3.25 -13.27
C GLY A 48 -0.20 2.17 -12.53
N ILE A 49 -0.19 0.94 -13.07
CA ILE A 49 0.55 -0.18 -12.52
C ILE A 49 1.62 -0.59 -13.53
N ILE A 50 2.88 -0.55 -13.11
CA ILE A 50 4.03 -0.94 -13.93
C ILE A 50 4.70 -2.13 -13.27
N GLU A 51 4.80 -3.22 -14.01
CA GLU A 51 5.31 -4.48 -13.52
C GLU A 51 6.67 -4.79 -14.14
N LEU A 52 7.65 -5.08 -13.28
CA LEU A 52 9.01 -5.40 -13.65
C LEU A 52 9.42 -6.77 -13.11
N SER A 53 10.19 -7.51 -13.89
CA SER A 53 10.89 -8.71 -13.49
C SER A 53 12.32 -8.35 -13.08
N MET A 54 12.75 -8.73 -11.87
CA MET A 54 14.14 -8.55 -11.43
C MET A 54 14.53 -9.63 -10.41
N PRO A 55 15.75 -10.20 -10.50
CA PRO A 55 16.24 -11.10 -9.46
C PRO A 55 16.44 -10.36 -8.13
N LEU A 56 15.66 -10.74 -7.13
CA LEU A 56 15.77 -10.32 -5.74
C LEU A 56 16.29 -11.52 -4.93
N CYS A 57 17.50 -11.42 -4.35
CA CYS A 57 18.13 -12.52 -3.61
C CYS A 57 18.07 -12.36 -2.09
N CYS A 58 17.90 -11.14 -1.58
CA CYS A 58 17.87 -10.84 -0.15
C CYS A 58 17.14 -9.52 0.12
N GLU A 59 16.87 -9.25 1.39
CA GLU A 59 16.30 -7.98 1.87
C GLU A 59 17.13 -6.77 1.43
N GLY A 60 18.45 -6.91 1.34
CA GLY A 60 19.32 -5.84 0.83
C GLY A 60 19.02 -5.43 -0.61
N CYS A 61 18.61 -6.38 -1.48
CA CYS A 61 18.18 -6.07 -2.84
C CYS A 61 16.83 -5.37 -2.85
N ILE A 62 15.90 -5.80 -2.02
CA ILE A 62 14.60 -5.15 -1.83
C ILE A 62 14.80 -3.69 -1.37
N MET A 63 15.62 -3.48 -0.34
CA MET A 63 15.92 -2.13 0.17
C MET A 63 16.55 -1.24 -0.91
N LYS A 64 17.45 -1.77 -1.75
CA LYS A 64 18.04 -1.02 -2.87
C LYS A 64 16.97 -0.59 -3.87
N VAL A 65 16.03 -1.47 -4.20
CA VAL A 65 14.91 -1.17 -5.11
C VAL A 65 14.04 -0.06 -4.53
N HIS A 66 13.60 -0.17 -3.28
CA HIS A 66 12.82 0.90 -2.63
C HIS A 66 13.57 2.23 -2.60
N LYS A 67 14.86 2.22 -2.21
CA LYS A 67 15.68 3.45 -2.16
C LYS A 67 15.83 4.14 -3.51
N LYS A 68 15.80 3.39 -4.62
CA LYS A 68 16.01 3.94 -5.97
C LYS A 68 14.71 4.27 -6.70
N LEU A 69 13.62 3.54 -6.44
CA LEU A 69 12.32 3.76 -7.08
C LEU A 69 11.43 4.74 -6.33
N LYS A 70 11.50 4.78 -4.99
CA LYS A 70 10.70 5.72 -4.17
C LYS A 70 10.93 7.21 -4.48
N PRO A 71 12.16 7.70 -4.75
CA PRO A 71 12.38 9.10 -5.07
C PRO A 71 12.12 9.45 -6.54
N MET A 72 11.56 8.54 -7.35
CA MET A 72 11.26 8.86 -8.75
C MET A 72 9.93 9.59 -8.88
N ASP A 73 9.91 10.57 -9.78
CA ASP A 73 8.70 11.31 -10.11
C ASP A 73 7.60 10.39 -10.63
N GLY A 74 6.39 10.61 -10.10
CA GLY A 74 5.21 9.82 -10.45
C GLY A 74 5.05 8.49 -9.72
N VAL A 75 6.00 8.07 -8.86
CA VAL A 75 5.86 6.84 -8.06
C VAL A 75 5.11 7.13 -6.76
N ALA A 76 3.98 6.45 -6.55
CA ALA A 76 3.18 6.56 -5.33
C ALA A 76 3.47 5.43 -4.34
N SER A 77 3.62 4.20 -4.82
CA SER A 77 3.95 3.05 -4.00
C SER A 77 4.78 2.04 -4.79
N VAL A 78 5.60 1.27 -4.08
CA VAL A 78 6.44 0.22 -4.64
C VAL A 78 6.20 -1.03 -3.80
N GLU A 79 5.81 -2.11 -4.46
CA GLU A 79 5.65 -3.44 -3.88
C GLU A 79 6.65 -4.39 -4.55
N CYS A 80 7.22 -5.30 -3.77
CA CYS A 80 8.23 -6.23 -4.26
C CYS A 80 7.95 -7.64 -3.74
N ASP A 81 7.90 -8.59 -4.66
CA ASP A 81 7.73 -10.01 -4.40
C ASP A 81 9.08 -10.71 -4.61
N GLN A 82 9.73 -11.12 -3.52
CA GLN A 82 10.97 -11.89 -3.60
C GLN A 82 10.75 -13.27 -4.23
N LEU A 83 9.63 -13.92 -3.90
CA LEU A 83 9.30 -15.27 -4.37
C LEU A 83 9.10 -15.32 -5.89
N LYS A 84 8.40 -14.33 -6.43
CA LYS A 84 8.13 -14.22 -7.87
C LYS A 84 9.20 -13.43 -8.62
N GLN A 85 10.18 -12.86 -7.91
CA GLN A 85 11.18 -11.96 -8.47
C GLN A 85 10.52 -10.83 -9.28
N LYS A 86 9.47 -10.25 -8.71
CA LYS A 86 8.59 -9.26 -9.34
C LYS A 86 8.61 -7.97 -8.53
N VAL A 87 8.63 -6.84 -9.22
CA VAL A 87 8.52 -5.51 -8.64
C VAL A 87 7.33 -4.81 -9.29
N ILE A 88 6.43 -4.31 -8.47
CA ILE A 88 5.21 -3.62 -8.87
C ILE A 88 5.36 -2.16 -8.44
N VAL A 89 5.31 -1.26 -9.40
CA VAL A 89 5.37 0.18 -9.16
C VAL A 89 3.98 0.75 -9.44
N LYS A 90 3.36 1.33 -8.43
CA LYS A 90 2.07 2.03 -8.52
C LYS A 90 2.33 3.52 -8.69
N GLY A 91 1.80 4.11 -9.74
CA GLY A 91 1.97 5.53 -10.04
C GLY A 91 1.86 5.85 -11.52
N ASP A 92 1.93 7.15 -11.82
CA ASP A 92 1.94 7.69 -13.18
C ASP A 92 3.38 7.85 -13.71
N ALA A 93 4.28 6.98 -13.27
CA ALA A 93 5.69 7.04 -13.63
C ALA A 93 5.90 6.56 -15.08
N ASN A 94 6.91 7.10 -15.78
CA ASN A 94 7.24 6.62 -17.12
C ASN A 94 7.87 5.21 -17.04
N PRO A 95 7.29 4.17 -17.69
CA PRO A 95 7.78 2.80 -17.61
C PRO A 95 9.22 2.63 -18.10
N GLU A 96 9.65 3.38 -19.12
CA GLU A 96 11.02 3.31 -19.65
C GLU A 96 12.05 3.91 -18.67
N ALA A 97 11.68 5.02 -18.03
CA ALA A 97 12.52 5.65 -17.01
C ALA A 97 12.68 4.73 -15.79
N VAL A 98 11.59 4.08 -15.39
CA VAL A 98 11.58 3.09 -14.31
C VAL A 98 12.47 1.90 -14.67
N LEU A 99 12.32 1.33 -15.87
CA LEU A 99 13.16 0.22 -16.33
C LEU A 99 14.65 0.61 -16.35
N LYS A 100 15.00 1.81 -16.85
CA LYS A 100 16.38 2.29 -16.89
C LYS A 100 16.99 2.37 -15.48
N LYS A 101 16.21 2.80 -14.48
CA LYS A 101 16.66 2.87 -13.08
C LYS A 101 16.74 1.49 -12.44
N ALA A 102 15.79 0.60 -12.73
CA ALA A 102 15.84 -0.80 -12.33
C ALA A 102 17.11 -1.49 -12.89
N ARG A 103 17.44 -1.26 -14.17
CA ARG A 103 18.65 -1.80 -14.81
C ARG A 103 19.97 -1.32 -14.17
N LYS A 104 19.99 -0.13 -13.55
CA LYS A 104 21.14 0.35 -12.77
C LYS A 104 21.36 -0.46 -11.48
N ILE A 105 20.31 -1.05 -10.92
CA ILE A 105 20.39 -1.91 -9.73
C ILE A 105 20.79 -3.31 -10.16
N ASN A 106 20.11 -3.85 -11.18
CA ASN A 106 20.36 -5.18 -11.71
C ASN A 106 20.19 -5.20 -13.22
N LYS A 107 21.24 -5.58 -13.95
CA LYS A 107 21.23 -5.63 -15.43
C LYS A 107 20.17 -6.58 -16.01
N ARG A 108 19.70 -7.55 -15.22
CA ARG A 108 18.69 -8.54 -15.61
C ARG A 108 17.24 -8.05 -15.41
N ALA A 109 17.05 -6.75 -15.19
CA ALA A 109 15.72 -6.18 -15.07
C ALA A 109 15.04 -6.01 -16.44
N ASP A 110 13.82 -6.53 -16.55
CA ASP A 110 12.98 -6.42 -17.75
C ASP A 110 11.52 -6.17 -17.37
N PHE A 111 10.68 -5.83 -18.35
CA PHE A 111 9.23 -5.71 -18.10
C PHE A 111 8.65 -7.10 -17.82
N TRP A 112 7.67 -7.15 -16.92
CA TRP A 112 6.97 -8.40 -16.64
C TRP A 112 6.17 -8.82 -17.88
N LYS A 113 6.69 -9.81 -18.62
CA LYS A 113 5.99 -10.40 -19.76
C LYS A 113 5.24 -11.61 -19.24
N GLU A 114 3.92 -11.52 -19.19
CA GLU A 114 3.10 -12.72 -19.00
C GLU A 114 3.39 -13.66 -20.17
N LYS A 115 3.92 -14.85 -19.87
CA LYS A 115 4.03 -15.92 -20.86
C LYS A 115 2.60 -16.36 -21.18
N LYS A 116 2.10 -15.93 -22.33
CA LYS A 116 0.93 -16.55 -22.98
C LYS A 116 1.23 -17.99 -23.35
#